data_AF-A0A5C7SEY7-F1
#
_entry.id   AF-A0A5C7SEY7-F1
#
_cell.length_a   1.000
_cell.length_b   1.000
_cell.length_c   1.000
_cell.angle_alpha   90.00
_cell.angle_beta   90.00
_cell.angle_gamma   90.00
#
_symmetry.space_group_name_H-M   'P 1'
#
loop_
_entity.id
_entity.type
_entity.pdbx_description
1 polymer ?
#
loop_
_entity_poly.entity_id
_entity_poly.type
_entity_poly.pdbx_seq_one_letter_code
_entity_poly.pdbx_strand_id
1 'polypeptide(L)'
;VDVASIGDAQGRTPNSRSFRYTDEVKQVYKKIVVSEDGKRLLGAVLVGNADEYGTLLQFALNGIALPEAPEFLILPSSDGQAKPGLGVDALPDSAQICSCNNVSKGQICAAVADGATSVGALKACTKAGATCGGCVPLVTQVMKAEMARLGMEVNNHLCEHFPYSRQELFHLVKVGEIKSFDELIAKHGTGLGCDICKPTAASILASCWNDFVLQDELASLQDSNDYFLGNIQKDGTYSVVPRMPGGEVTPDGLIAVGQVAKKYGLYTKVTGGQRIDLFGARVEQLPPIWEELIAAGFESGHAYGKSLRTVKSCVGSTWCRYGVGDSVGLAVELENRYKGLRAPHKIKFGVSGCTRECAEAQGKDVGIIATEKGWNLYVCGNGGMKPRHAELLAADLTKEQMVQLIDRFLMFYVRTADRLQRTSTWRDNLEGGLDYLKDVVVNDSLGLAAELEAQMQHVVDTYQCEWKTAVTNPDVRKRFRTFVNSDKADERIVFVEERGQIRPARPEERADTNALAIPA
;
A
#
# COMPACT_ATOMS: atom_id res chain seq x y z
N VAL A 1 -26.63 2.40 -14.00
CA VAL A 1 -26.46 3.40 -15.06
C VAL A 1 -25.79 4.58 -14.40
N ASP A 2 -24.49 4.73 -14.62
CA ASP A 2 -23.76 5.85 -14.05
C ASP A 2 -24.12 7.13 -14.79
N VAL A 3 -24.33 8.22 -14.04
CA VAL A 3 -24.65 9.52 -14.60
C VAL A 3 -23.76 10.55 -13.93
N ALA A 4 -22.99 11.29 -14.71
CA ALA A 4 -22.14 12.37 -14.24
C ALA A 4 -22.30 13.61 -15.11
N SER A 5 -22.28 14.78 -14.48
CA SER A 5 -22.37 16.07 -15.15
C SER A 5 -21.34 17.02 -14.54
N ILE A 6 -20.69 17.81 -15.40
CA ILE A 6 -19.64 18.77 -15.04
C ILE A 6 -19.99 20.11 -15.70
N GLY A 7 -19.91 21.20 -14.93
CA GLY A 7 -19.96 22.57 -15.45
C GLY A 7 -21.13 22.86 -16.40
N ASP A 8 -20.85 23.58 -17.48
CA ASP A 8 -21.81 23.90 -18.55
C ASP A 8 -22.01 22.71 -19.51
N ALA A 9 -22.52 21.61 -18.96
CA ALA A 9 -22.88 20.39 -19.66
C ALA A 9 -23.83 20.62 -20.86
N GLN A 10 -24.64 21.67 -20.80
CA GLN A 10 -25.64 21.96 -21.83
C GLN A 10 -25.09 22.82 -22.97
N GLY A 11 -23.93 23.47 -22.80
CA GLY A 11 -23.38 24.38 -23.81
C GLY A 11 -24.14 25.69 -23.91
N ARG A 12 -24.52 26.25 -22.75
CA ARG A 12 -25.17 27.57 -22.63
C ARG A 12 -24.21 28.71 -22.89
N THR A 13 -22.91 28.48 -22.75
CA THR A 13 -21.85 29.45 -23.04
C THR A 13 -21.89 29.77 -24.54
N PRO A 14 -22.01 31.06 -24.92
CA PRO A 14 -22.03 31.47 -26.32
C PRO A 14 -20.81 30.94 -27.08
N ASN A 15 -21.02 30.53 -28.34
CA ASN A 15 -19.99 30.00 -29.24
C ASN A 15 -19.23 28.75 -28.74
N SER A 16 -19.71 28.10 -27.67
CA SER A 16 -19.15 26.83 -27.22
C SER A 16 -19.34 25.73 -28.26
N ARG A 17 -18.38 24.82 -28.33
CA ARG A 17 -18.41 23.65 -29.22
C ARG A 17 -18.63 22.39 -28.40
N SER A 18 -19.20 21.33 -28.99
CA SER A 18 -19.40 20.08 -28.26
C SER A 18 -19.02 18.87 -29.08
N PHE A 19 -18.38 17.89 -28.44
CA PHE A 19 -18.13 16.56 -28.97
C PHE A 19 -19.06 15.58 -28.29
N ARG A 20 -19.57 14.60 -29.04
CA ARG A 20 -20.55 13.63 -28.54
C ARG A 20 -20.18 12.23 -29.02
N TYR A 21 -20.33 11.25 -28.14
CA TYR A 21 -20.19 9.84 -28.41
C TYR A 21 -21.41 9.10 -27.89
N THR A 22 -22.02 8.29 -28.75
CA THR A 22 -23.19 7.47 -28.41
C THR A 22 -22.93 6.05 -28.87
N ASP A 23 -23.13 5.08 -27.98
CA ASP A 23 -23.12 3.65 -28.27
C ASP A 23 -24.45 3.06 -27.80
N GLU A 24 -25.35 2.78 -28.75
CA GLU A 24 -26.68 2.26 -28.46
C GLU A 24 -26.65 0.80 -27.99
N VAL A 25 -25.62 0.03 -28.35
CA VAL A 25 -25.48 -1.37 -27.91
C VAL A 25 -25.06 -1.41 -26.45
N LYS A 26 -24.09 -0.56 -26.07
CA LYS A 26 -23.60 -0.45 -24.68
C LYS A 26 -24.44 0.48 -23.81
N GLN A 27 -25.44 1.16 -24.40
CA GLN A 27 -26.28 2.17 -23.74
C GLN A 27 -25.44 3.29 -23.09
N VAL A 28 -24.40 3.75 -23.80
CA VAL A 28 -23.47 4.80 -23.34
C VAL A 28 -23.70 6.08 -24.13
N TYR A 29 -23.76 7.21 -23.43
CA TYR A 29 -23.76 8.55 -24.01
C TYR A 29 -22.75 9.42 -23.29
N LYS A 30 -21.84 10.04 -24.03
CA LYS A 30 -20.83 10.97 -23.51
C LYS A 30 -20.86 12.25 -24.34
N LYS A 31 -20.77 13.39 -23.66
CA LYS A 31 -20.66 14.72 -24.28
C LYS A 31 -19.66 15.54 -23.50
N ILE A 32 -18.79 16.25 -24.21
CA ILE A 32 -17.99 17.34 -23.65
C ILE A 32 -18.34 18.64 -24.36
N VAL A 33 -18.27 19.75 -23.62
CA VAL A 33 -18.48 21.11 -24.09
C VAL A 33 -17.18 21.87 -23.88
N VAL A 34 -16.67 22.47 -24.94
CA VAL A 34 -15.40 23.19 -24.96
C VAL A 34 -15.60 24.65 -25.35
N SER A 35 -14.65 25.50 -24.98
CA SER A 35 -14.62 26.92 -25.36
C SER A 35 -14.54 27.11 -26.87
N GLU A 36 -14.87 28.33 -27.34
CA GLU A 36 -14.82 28.69 -28.77
C GLU A 36 -13.46 28.41 -29.42
N ASP A 37 -12.37 28.59 -28.68
CA ASP A 37 -11.00 28.31 -29.12
C ASP A 37 -10.58 26.84 -28.97
N GLY A 38 -11.44 25.98 -28.44
CA GLY A 38 -11.18 24.56 -28.19
C GLY A 38 -10.23 24.26 -27.04
N LYS A 39 -9.73 25.28 -26.32
CA LYS A 39 -8.65 25.10 -25.33
C LYS A 39 -9.12 24.79 -23.93
N ARG A 40 -10.39 25.04 -23.58
CA ARG A 40 -10.90 24.83 -22.21
C ARG A 40 -12.13 23.96 -22.22
N LEU A 41 -12.21 23.07 -21.23
CA LEU A 41 -13.42 22.30 -20.97
C LEU A 41 -14.40 23.14 -20.16
N LEU A 42 -15.56 23.44 -20.73
CA LEU A 42 -16.64 24.19 -20.08
C LEU A 42 -17.60 23.27 -19.34
N GLY A 43 -17.81 22.06 -19.84
CA GLY A 43 -18.68 21.08 -19.19
C GLY A 43 -18.65 19.69 -19.83
N ALA A 44 -19.29 18.73 -19.18
CA ALA A 44 -19.39 17.37 -19.68
C ALA A 44 -20.65 16.66 -19.16
N VAL A 45 -21.14 15.67 -19.90
CA VAL A 45 -22.22 14.74 -19.52
C VAL A 45 -21.76 13.34 -19.85
N LEU A 46 -21.81 12.42 -18.89
CA LEU A 46 -21.50 11.00 -19.06
C LEU A 46 -22.68 10.19 -18.56
N VAL A 47 -23.20 9.28 -19.36
CA VAL A 47 -24.35 8.41 -19.06
C VAL A 47 -23.99 6.99 -19.48
N GLY A 48 -24.22 6.02 -18.61
CA GLY A 48 -23.94 4.59 -18.84
C GLY A 48 -22.51 4.18 -18.45
N ASN A 49 -21.51 5.05 -18.65
CA ASN A 49 -20.11 4.86 -18.23
C ASN A 49 -19.48 6.22 -17.93
N ALA A 50 -18.86 6.37 -16.74
CA ALA A 50 -18.34 7.65 -16.24
C ALA A 50 -16.84 7.62 -15.86
N ASP A 51 -16.06 6.70 -16.44
CA ASP A 51 -14.65 6.48 -16.08
C ASP A 51 -13.78 7.74 -16.23
N GLU A 52 -14.10 8.59 -17.21
CA GLU A 52 -13.36 9.82 -17.49
C GLU A 52 -13.79 11.01 -16.63
N TYR A 53 -14.76 10.83 -15.72
CA TYR A 53 -15.27 11.90 -14.86
C TYR A 53 -14.15 12.60 -14.08
N GLY A 54 -13.26 11.84 -13.43
CA GLY A 54 -12.18 12.40 -12.63
C GLY A 54 -11.25 13.29 -13.45
N THR A 55 -10.84 12.82 -14.63
CA THR A 55 -9.99 13.55 -15.57
C THR A 55 -10.68 14.80 -16.11
N LEU A 56 -11.91 14.67 -16.62
CA LEU A 56 -12.68 15.79 -17.15
C LEU A 56 -12.97 16.83 -16.06
N LEU A 57 -13.21 16.39 -14.82
CA LEU A 57 -13.42 17.30 -13.70
C LEU A 57 -12.16 18.13 -13.43
N GLN A 58 -10.96 17.55 -13.54
CA GLN A 58 -9.72 18.31 -13.39
C GLN A 58 -9.53 19.33 -14.51
N PHE A 59 -9.85 18.98 -15.77
CA PHE A 59 -9.81 19.92 -16.89
C PHE A 59 -10.74 21.11 -16.67
N ALA A 60 -11.97 20.86 -16.23
CA ALA A 60 -12.97 21.90 -16.00
C ALA A 60 -12.66 22.77 -14.77
N LEU A 61 -12.30 22.17 -13.63
CA LEU A 61 -12.07 22.92 -12.39
C LEU A 61 -10.80 23.77 -12.42
N ASN A 62 -9.73 23.25 -13.06
CA ASN A 62 -8.42 23.91 -13.03
C ASN A 62 -8.11 24.66 -14.32
N GLY A 63 -9.04 24.70 -15.28
CA GLY A 63 -8.84 25.39 -16.56
C GLY A 63 -7.64 24.87 -17.35
N ILE A 64 -7.33 23.57 -17.23
CA ILE A 64 -6.21 22.94 -17.92
C ILE A 64 -6.47 22.99 -19.42
N ALA A 65 -5.44 23.32 -20.20
CA ALA A 65 -5.54 23.36 -21.65
C ALA A 65 -5.87 21.97 -22.20
N LEU A 66 -6.93 21.87 -22.99
CA LEU A 66 -7.34 20.64 -23.66
C LEU A 66 -6.28 20.22 -24.70
N PRO A 67 -6.13 18.91 -24.95
CA PRO A 67 -5.30 18.42 -26.04
C PRO A 67 -5.84 18.89 -27.40
N GLU A 68 -5.00 18.86 -28.43
CA GLU A 68 -5.35 19.30 -29.79
C GLU A 68 -6.61 18.60 -30.35
N ALA A 69 -6.81 17.33 -29.97
CA ALA A 69 -7.99 16.53 -30.30
C ALA A 69 -8.77 16.13 -29.02
N PRO A 70 -9.60 17.03 -28.45
CA PRO A 70 -10.32 16.82 -27.19
C PRO A 70 -11.38 15.71 -27.26
N GLU A 71 -11.85 15.32 -28.44
CA GLU A 71 -12.79 14.21 -28.65
C GLU A 71 -12.26 12.88 -28.10
N PHE A 72 -10.96 12.65 -28.13
CA PHE A 72 -10.35 11.42 -27.60
C PHE A 72 -10.44 11.30 -26.08
N LEU A 73 -10.82 12.37 -25.37
CA LEU A 73 -11.12 12.31 -23.94
C LEU A 73 -12.43 11.56 -23.64
N ILE A 74 -13.32 11.40 -24.62
CA ILE A 74 -14.59 10.68 -24.45
C ILE A 74 -14.78 9.51 -25.41
N LEU A 75 -13.93 9.38 -26.44
CA LEU A 75 -13.98 8.26 -27.37
C LEU A 75 -13.36 6.98 -26.77
N PRO A 76 -13.85 5.79 -27.17
CA PRO A 76 -13.18 4.54 -26.87
C PRO A 76 -11.83 4.48 -27.60
N SER A 77 -10.80 3.92 -26.96
CA SER A 77 -9.49 3.69 -27.59
C SER A 77 -9.63 2.68 -28.73
N SER A 78 -9.23 3.05 -29.95
CA SER A 78 -9.33 2.17 -31.12
C SER A 78 -8.10 1.27 -31.33
N ASP A 79 -6.93 1.65 -30.81
CA ASP A 79 -5.64 1.08 -31.27
C ASP A 79 -4.76 0.54 -30.13
N GLY A 80 -5.34 0.27 -28.94
CA GLY A 80 -4.56 -0.20 -27.78
C GLY A 80 -3.61 0.86 -27.18
N GLN A 81 -3.54 2.08 -27.74
CA GLN A 81 -2.82 3.18 -27.11
C GLN A 81 -3.52 3.62 -25.82
N ALA A 82 -2.70 3.84 -24.79
CA ALA A 82 -3.17 4.36 -23.50
C ALA A 82 -3.90 5.69 -23.69
N LYS A 83 -5.07 5.84 -23.06
CA LYS A 83 -5.75 7.14 -23.00
C LYS A 83 -4.79 8.15 -22.35
N PRO A 84 -4.68 9.40 -22.86
CA PRO A 84 -3.87 10.43 -22.22
C PRO A 84 -4.33 10.64 -20.77
N GLY A 85 -3.55 10.12 -19.82
CA GLY A 85 -3.70 10.40 -18.39
C GLY A 85 -2.87 11.62 -18.02
N LEU A 86 -3.30 12.37 -17.01
CA LEU A 86 -2.49 13.46 -16.48
C LEU A 86 -1.25 12.91 -15.74
N GLY A 87 -0.09 12.91 -16.41
CA GLY A 87 1.22 12.81 -15.74
C GLY A 87 1.49 14.03 -14.84
N VAL A 88 2.50 13.98 -13.98
CA VAL A 88 2.85 15.12 -13.10
C VAL A 88 3.16 16.39 -13.90
N ASP A 89 3.64 16.25 -15.15
CA ASP A 89 3.89 17.36 -16.07
C ASP A 89 2.60 18.06 -16.51
N ALA A 90 1.51 17.33 -16.67
CA ALA A 90 0.22 17.85 -17.10
C ALA A 90 -0.54 18.58 -15.97
N LEU A 91 -0.11 18.43 -14.71
CA LEU A 91 -0.73 19.12 -13.58
C LEU A 91 -0.42 20.63 -13.65
N PRO A 92 -1.40 21.52 -13.44
CA PRO A 92 -1.15 22.97 -13.36
C PRO A 92 -0.40 23.32 -12.06
N ASP A 93 0.25 24.49 -12.03
CA ASP A 93 0.95 24.99 -10.85
C ASP A 93 0.03 25.17 -9.63
N SER A 94 -1.27 25.37 -9.86
CA SER A 94 -2.29 25.43 -8.81
C SER A 94 -2.70 24.08 -8.23
N ALA A 95 -2.33 22.95 -8.86
CA ALA A 95 -2.74 21.62 -8.42
C ALA A 95 -2.24 21.34 -6.99
N GLN A 96 -3.17 21.04 -6.09
CA GLN A 96 -2.84 20.76 -4.69
C GLN A 96 -2.15 19.40 -4.56
N ILE A 97 -0.90 19.41 -4.08
CA ILE A 97 -0.06 18.22 -3.90
C ILE A 97 -0.08 17.75 -2.43
N CYS A 98 -0.04 18.68 -1.48
CA CYS A 98 -0.12 18.38 -0.04
C CYS A 98 -1.37 19.02 0.57
N SER A 99 -2.36 18.21 0.95
CA SER A 99 -3.57 18.72 1.60
C SER A 99 -3.36 19.17 3.05
N CYS A 100 -2.46 18.53 3.80
CA CYS A 100 -2.25 18.88 5.20
C CYS A 100 -1.61 20.26 5.40
N ASN A 101 -0.76 20.68 4.47
CA ASN A 101 -0.03 21.95 4.53
C ASN A 101 -0.38 22.88 3.37
N ASN A 102 -1.43 22.56 2.61
CA ASN A 102 -1.93 23.32 1.47
C ASN A 102 -0.85 23.73 0.45
N VAL A 103 -0.03 22.76 0.03
CA VAL A 103 1.10 23.01 -0.91
C VAL A 103 0.72 22.58 -2.33
N SER A 104 0.87 23.47 -3.30
CA SER A 104 0.61 23.24 -4.72
C SER A 104 1.84 22.75 -5.49
N LYS A 105 1.64 22.29 -6.74
CA LYS A 105 2.73 21.91 -7.65
C LYS A 105 3.69 23.08 -7.87
N GLY A 106 3.16 24.27 -8.16
CA GLY A 106 3.96 25.46 -8.44
C GLY A 106 4.85 25.86 -7.27
N GLN A 107 4.37 25.71 -6.03
CA GLN A 107 5.18 25.96 -4.83
C GLN A 107 6.33 24.96 -4.69
N ILE A 108 6.14 23.71 -5.12
CA ILE A 108 7.21 22.71 -5.16
C ILE A 108 8.20 23.05 -6.27
N CYS A 109 7.72 23.35 -7.48
CA CYS A 109 8.59 23.71 -8.60
C CYS A 109 9.43 24.95 -8.30
N ALA A 110 8.83 25.99 -7.69
CA ALA A 110 9.56 27.18 -7.25
C ALA A 110 10.65 26.84 -6.22
N ALA A 111 10.32 26.02 -5.22
CA ALA A 111 11.30 25.60 -4.23
C ALA A 111 12.47 24.80 -4.85
N VAL A 112 12.21 23.97 -5.85
CA VAL A 112 13.26 23.25 -6.59
C VAL A 112 14.14 24.21 -7.37
N ALA A 113 13.54 25.19 -8.08
CA ALA A 113 14.28 26.23 -8.78
C ALA A 113 15.16 27.07 -7.83
N ASP A 114 14.71 27.26 -6.59
CA ASP A 114 15.45 27.93 -5.51
C ASP A 114 16.52 27.03 -4.84
N GLY A 115 16.72 25.79 -5.34
CA GLY A 115 17.78 24.88 -4.91
C GLY A 115 17.35 23.75 -3.96
N ALA A 116 16.05 23.58 -3.69
CA ALA A 116 15.55 22.46 -2.89
C ALA A 116 15.50 21.14 -3.69
N THR A 117 16.66 20.57 -3.99
CA THR A 117 16.83 19.35 -4.82
C THR A 117 16.69 18.03 -4.07
N SER A 118 16.18 18.07 -2.83
CA SER A 118 15.91 16.87 -2.04
C SER A 118 14.57 16.97 -1.31
N VAL A 119 13.96 15.82 -1.02
CA VAL A 119 12.71 15.76 -0.24
C VAL A 119 12.88 16.37 1.15
N GLY A 120 14.07 16.25 1.75
CA GLY A 120 14.39 16.89 3.03
C GLY A 120 14.35 18.41 2.93
N ALA A 121 15.01 18.97 1.90
CA ALA A 121 14.97 20.40 1.63
C ALA A 121 13.54 20.90 1.36
N LEU A 122 12.78 20.17 0.52
CA LEU A 122 11.37 20.50 0.25
C LEU A 122 10.50 20.47 1.49
N LYS A 123 10.68 19.47 2.37
CA LYS A 123 9.95 19.42 3.66
C LYS A 123 10.30 20.60 4.55
N ALA A 124 11.57 21.02 4.57
CA ALA A 124 12.00 22.14 5.38
C ALA A 124 11.35 23.46 4.94
N CYS A 125 11.36 23.75 3.62
CA CYS A 125 10.88 25.01 3.06
C CYS A 125 9.37 25.04 2.78
N THR A 126 8.78 23.98 2.23
CA THR A 126 7.34 23.97 1.85
C THR A 126 6.44 23.30 2.89
N LYS A 127 7.01 22.53 3.83
CA LYS A 127 6.28 21.60 4.73
C LYS A 127 5.54 20.46 4.01
N ALA A 128 5.62 20.34 2.67
CA ALA A 128 4.97 19.25 1.95
C ALA A 128 5.53 17.89 2.41
N GLY A 129 4.66 17.02 2.92
CA GLY A 129 5.05 15.69 3.41
C GLY A 129 5.69 15.68 4.81
N ALA A 130 5.73 16.80 5.52
CA ALA A 130 6.25 16.88 6.89
C ALA A 130 5.23 16.42 7.96
N THR A 131 3.93 16.56 7.70
CA THR A 131 2.87 16.27 8.70
C THR A 131 2.42 14.81 8.67
N CYS A 132 1.74 14.37 7.60
CA CYS A 132 1.21 13.01 7.48
C CYS A 132 2.05 12.10 6.56
N GLY A 133 3.01 12.66 5.82
CA GLY A 133 3.84 11.95 4.85
C GLY A 133 3.13 11.43 3.60
N GLY A 134 1.79 11.50 3.51
CA GLY A 134 1.02 10.86 2.44
C GLY A 134 1.32 11.37 1.03
N CYS A 135 1.70 12.64 0.87
CA CYS A 135 2.03 13.24 -0.41
C CYS A 135 3.50 13.10 -0.83
N VAL A 136 4.39 12.55 0.02
CA VAL A 136 5.83 12.46 -0.25
C VAL A 136 6.14 11.82 -1.61
N PRO A 137 5.49 10.71 -2.04
CA PRO A 137 5.75 10.15 -3.36
C PRO A 137 5.45 11.12 -4.51
N LEU A 138 4.32 11.83 -4.44
CA LEU A 138 3.93 12.80 -5.46
C LEU A 138 4.82 14.04 -5.46
N VAL A 139 5.22 14.51 -4.26
CA VAL A 139 6.19 15.60 -4.09
C VAL A 139 7.51 15.22 -4.76
N THR A 140 8.01 13.99 -4.54
CA THR A 140 9.24 13.50 -5.17
C THR A 140 9.12 13.43 -6.69
N GLN A 141 7.96 13.00 -7.22
CA GLN A 141 7.73 12.96 -8.67
C GLN A 141 7.76 14.36 -9.29
N VAL A 142 7.03 15.32 -8.70
CA VAL A 142 7.04 16.73 -9.14
C VAL A 142 8.45 17.32 -9.04
N MET A 143 9.17 17.04 -7.95
CA MET A 143 10.54 17.49 -7.76
C MET A 143 11.47 16.96 -8.85
N LYS A 144 11.46 15.65 -9.11
CA LYS A 144 12.31 15.02 -10.14
C LYS A 144 11.98 15.53 -11.54
N ALA A 145 10.69 15.70 -11.85
CA ALA A 145 10.25 16.27 -13.13
C ALA A 145 10.77 17.70 -13.31
N GLU A 146 10.69 18.55 -12.27
CA GLU A 146 11.20 19.92 -12.32
C GLU A 146 12.73 19.96 -12.40
N MET A 147 13.44 19.12 -11.64
CA MET A 147 14.91 19.01 -11.73
C MET A 147 15.36 18.63 -13.14
N ALA A 148 14.69 17.64 -13.76
CA ALA A 148 14.95 17.27 -15.15
C ALA A 148 14.67 18.43 -16.12
N ARG A 149 13.56 19.18 -15.90
CA ARG A 149 13.21 20.38 -16.69
C ARG A 149 14.27 21.48 -16.60
N LEU A 150 14.91 21.63 -15.44
CA LEU A 150 16.00 22.58 -15.20
C LEU A 150 17.37 22.07 -15.68
N GLY A 151 17.44 20.89 -16.30
CA GLY A 151 18.70 20.29 -16.75
C GLY A 151 19.60 19.83 -15.61
N MET A 152 19.06 19.67 -14.40
CA MET A 152 19.79 19.13 -13.26
C MET A 152 19.91 17.61 -13.40
N GLU A 153 21.08 17.08 -13.11
CA GLU A 153 21.31 15.64 -13.11
C GLU A 153 20.45 14.98 -12.01
N VAL A 154 19.43 14.22 -12.42
CA VAL A 154 18.59 13.48 -11.48
C VAL A 154 19.30 12.18 -11.17
N ASN A 155 19.92 12.17 -10.00
CA ASN A 155 20.62 11.00 -9.48
C ASN A 155 19.61 10.01 -8.83
N ASN A 156 19.80 8.71 -9.06
CA ASN A 156 18.90 7.63 -8.62
C ASN A 156 19.37 6.94 -7.33
N HIS A 157 20.44 7.42 -6.71
CA HIS A 157 21.06 6.86 -5.53
C HIS A 157 20.05 6.79 -4.39
N LEU A 158 20.14 5.70 -3.63
CA LEU A 158 19.29 5.50 -2.47
C LEU A 158 19.58 6.53 -1.38
N CYS A 159 20.86 6.79 -1.12
CA CYS A 159 21.37 7.79 -0.17
C CYS A 159 22.87 8.00 -0.40
N GLU A 160 23.51 8.84 0.42
CA GLU A 160 24.97 9.07 0.39
C GLU A 160 25.83 7.81 0.52
N HIS A 161 25.31 6.76 1.17
CA HIS A 161 26.04 5.51 1.39
C HIS A 161 26.03 4.59 0.17
N PHE A 162 25.02 4.67 -0.70
CA PHE A 162 24.82 3.72 -1.80
C PHE A 162 24.51 4.46 -3.10
N PRO A 163 25.41 4.42 -4.10
CA PRO A 163 25.23 5.07 -5.39
C PRO A 163 24.32 4.28 -6.34
N TYR A 164 23.29 3.64 -5.79
CA TYR A 164 22.40 2.71 -6.49
C TYR A 164 20.96 2.97 -6.08
N SER A 165 20.05 2.77 -7.00
CA SER A 165 18.61 2.66 -6.72
C SER A 165 18.30 1.40 -5.91
N ARG A 166 17.09 1.34 -5.34
CA ARG A 166 16.61 0.16 -4.62
C ARG A 166 16.55 -1.09 -5.51
N GLN A 167 16.19 -0.94 -6.79
CA GLN A 167 16.14 -2.04 -7.75
C GLN A 167 17.55 -2.58 -8.06
N GLU A 168 18.53 -1.70 -8.26
CA GLU A 168 19.93 -2.11 -8.48
C GLU A 168 20.50 -2.82 -7.24
N LEU A 169 20.24 -2.31 -6.03
CA LEU A 169 20.64 -2.99 -4.80
C LEU A 169 19.99 -4.37 -4.65
N PHE A 170 18.72 -4.52 -5.04
CA PHE A 170 18.07 -5.83 -5.04
C PHE A 170 18.81 -6.82 -5.96
N HIS A 171 19.19 -6.39 -7.16
CA HIS A 171 19.96 -7.22 -8.08
C HIS A 171 21.35 -7.56 -7.52
N LEU A 172 22.06 -6.59 -6.93
CA LEU A 172 23.37 -6.83 -6.32
C LEU A 172 23.29 -7.84 -5.16
N VAL A 173 22.27 -7.71 -4.30
CA VAL A 173 22.05 -8.68 -3.21
C VAL A 173 21.76 -10.07 -3.76
N LYS A 174 20.88 -10.18 -4.75
CA LYS A 174 20.46 -11.48 -5.29
C LYS A 174 21.59 -12.17 -6.06
N VAL A 175 22.28 -11.46 -6.94
CA VAL A 175 23.38 -12.00 -7.77
C VAL A 175 24.63 -12.27 -6.94
N GLY A 176 24.93 -11.40 -5.99
CA GLY A 176 26.08 -11.55 -5.09
C GLY A 176 25.83 -12.50 -3.92
N GLU A 177 24.63 -13.08 -3.81
CA GLU A 177 24.19 -13.90 -2.67
C GLU A 177 24.45 -13.26 -1.30
N ILE A 178 24.32 -11.93 -1.22
CA ILE A 178 24.69 -11.14 -0.04
C ILE A 178 23.64 -11.35 1.06
N LYS A 179 24.07 -11.77 2.25
CA LYS A 179 23.15 -12.08 3.37
C LYS A 179 23.20 -11.11 4.55
N SER A 180 24.15 -10.17 4.55
CA SER A 180 24.32 -9.21 5.65
C SER A 180 24.47 -7.79 5.13
N PHE A 181 24.12 -6.82 5.99
CA PHE A 181 24.34 -5.41 5.68
C PHE A 181 25.82 -5.05 5.62
N ASP A 182 26.65 -5.65 6.48
CA ASP A 182 28.09 -5.42 6.53
C ASP A 182 28.75 -5.84 5.20
N GLU A 183 28.36 -6.97 4.64
CA GLU A 183 28.82 -7.39 3.32
C GLU A 183 28.31 -6.46 2.21
N LEU A 184 27.03 -6.06 2.26
CA LEU A 184 26.43 -5.17 1.27
C LEU A 184 27.14 -3.82 1.22
N ILE A 185 27.36 -3.19 2.38
CA ILE A 185 27.99 -1.88 2.46
C ILE A 185 29.48 -1.95 2.15
N ALA A 186 30.18 -3.03 2.52
CA ALA A 186 31.59 -3.19 2.17
C ALA A 186 31.81 -3.36 0.66
N LYS A 187 30.92 -4.08 -0.04
CA LYS A 187 31.05 -4.33 -1.49
C LYS A 187 30.50 -3.20 -2.36
N HIS A 188 29.40 -2.57 -1.94
CA HIS A 188 28.60 -1.69 -2.81
C HIS A 188 28.25 -0.34 -2.20
N GLY A 189 28.81 0.00 -1.03
CA GLY A 189 28.55 1.26 -0.37
C GLY A 189 29.74 1.83 0.38
N THR A 190 29.48 2.81 1.24
CA THR A 190 30.48 3.44 2.11
C THR A 190 29.84 3.83 3.44
N GLY A 191 30.65 4.00 4.50
CA GLY A 191 30.19 4.47 5.82
C GLY A 191 29.52 3.38 6.68
N LEU A 192 28.64 3.79 7.60
CA LEU A 192 27.95 2.92 8.56
C LEU A 192 26.45 2.73 8.26
N GLY A 193 25.96 3.38 7.21
CA GLY A 193 24.55 3.42 6.84
C GLY A 193 23.69 4.37 7.67
N CYS A 194 22.51 4.71 7.14
CA CYS A 194 21.53 5.60 7.75
C CYS A 194 20.13 4.97 7.87
N ASP A 195 19.18 5.77 8.34
CA ASP A 195 17.75 5.48 8.47
C ASP A 195 17.03 5.26 7.12
N ILE A 196 17.70 5.52 5.98
CA ILE A 196 17.20 5.19 4.64
C ILE A 196 17.71 3.82 4.18
N CYS A 197 19.03 3.60 4.18
CA CYS A 197 19.59 2.39 3.58
C CYS A 197 19.47 1.15 4.46
N LYS A 198 19.50 1.27 5.79
CA LYS A 198 19.37 0.12 6.68
C LYS A 198 18.00 -0.56 6.56
N PRO A 199 16.86 0.16 6.67
CA PRO A 199 15.55 -0.47 6.46
C PRO A 199 15.34 -0.95 5.02
N THR A 200 15.96 -0.28 4.04
CA THR A 200 15.89 -0.72 2.64
C THR A 200 16.64 -2.04 2.44
N ALA A 201 17.84 -2.18 2.98
CA ALA A 201 18.60 -3.42 2.96
C ALA A 201 17.88 -4.53 3.72
N ALA A 202 17.32 -4.25 4.90
CA ALA A 202 16.48 -5.20 5.64
C ALA A 202 15.32 -5.73 4.79
N SER A 203 14.60 -4.83 4.10
CA SER A 203 13.50 -5.22 3.22
C SER A 203 13.98 -6.08 2.04
N ILE A 204 15.11 -5.74 1.41
CA ILE A 204 15.66 -6.51 0.29
C ILE A 204 16.09 -7.91 0.77
N LEU A 205 16.86 -7.99 1.86
CA LEU A 205 17.34 -9.25 2.44
C LEU A 205 16.16 -10.15 2.82
N ALA A 206 15.13 -9.60 3.45
CA ALA A 206 13.95 -10.38 3.81
C ALA A 206 13.17 -10.87 2.57
N SER A 207 13.09 -10.08 1.51
CA SER A 207 12.48 -10.51 0.23
C SER A 207 13.30 -11.55 -0.54
N CYS A 208 14.63 -11.55 -0.38
CA CYS A 208 15.52 -12.48 -1.07
C CYS A 208 15.69 -13.81 -0.31
N TRP A 209 15.77 -13.76 1.01
CA TRP A 209 16.21 -14.88 1.85
C TRP A 209 15.16 -15.34 2.86
N ASN A 210 14.25 -14.45 3.27
CA ASN A 210 13.16 -14.71 4.21
C ASN A 210 13.61 -15.19 5.60
N ASP A 211 14.81 -14.75 6.02
CA ASP A 211 15.34 -15.01 7.36
C ASP A 211 14.56 -14.24 8.44
N PHE A 212 14.69 -14.68 9.69
CA PHE A 212 14.01 -14.04 10.82
C PHE A 212 14.54 -12.62 11.05
N VAL A 213 13.64 -11.62 10.95
CA VAL A 213 14.00 -10.20 10.95
C VAL A 213 14.68 -9.70 12.23
N LEU A 214 14.54 -10.42 13.36
CA LEU A 214 15.20 -10.10 14.64
C LEU A 214 16.40 -11.00 14.97
N GLN A 215 16.93 -11.76 14.01
CA GLN A 215 18.26 -12.35 14.20
C GLN A 215 19.31 -11.25 14.33
N ASP A 216 20.44 -11.55 14.98
CA ASP A 216 21.35 -10.52 15.50
C ASP A 216 21.91 -9.60 14.42
N GLU A 217 22.20 -10.13 13.22
CA GLU A 217 22.72 -9.37 12.08
C GLU A 217 21.66 -8.48 11.41
N LEU A 218 20.36 -8.80 11.55
CA LEU A 218 19.26 -8.12 10.86
C LEU A 218 18.48 -7.17 11.77
N ALA A 219 18.45 -7.42 13.08
CA ALA A 219 17.60 -6.67 14.00
C ALA A 219 17.92 -5.17 13.97
N SER A 220 19.20 -4.79 13.95
CA SER A 220 19.63 -3.38 13.95
C SER A 220 19.27 -2.62 12.67
N LEU A 221 18.83 -3.33 11.62
CA LEU A 221 18.44 -2.75 10.33
C LEU A 221 16.96 -2.38 10.28
N GLN A 222 16.15 -2.95 11.18
CA GLN A 222 14.70 -2.78 11.18
C GLN A 222 14.30 -1.37 11.62
N ASP A 223 13.19 -0.88 11.07
CA ASP A 223 12.52 0.27 11.65
C ASP A 223 11.85 -0.10 12.99
N SER A 224 11.37 0.89 13.75
CA SER A 224 10.77 0.64 15.07
C SER A 224 9.65 -0.40 15.05
N ASN A 225 8.87 -0.46 13.96
CA ASN A 225 7.71 -1.33 13.88
C ASN A 225 8.12 -2.80 13.70
N ASP A 226 9.07 -3.05 12.79
CA ASP A 226 9.61 -4.39 12.59
C ASP A 226 10.54 -4.82 13.73
N TYR A 227 11.26 -3.88 14.37
CA TYR A 227 12.10 -4.15 15.53
C TYR A 227 11.32 -4.68 16.75
N PHE A 228 10.12 -4.15 16.98
CA PHE A 228 9.23 -4.57 18.07
C PHE A 228 8.09 -5.49 17.61
N LEU A 229 8.12 -5.95 16.36
CA LEU A 229 7.08 -6.80 15.77
C LEU A 229 5.64 -6.30 16.07
N GLY A 230 5.47 -4.97 16.08
CA GLY A 230 4.28 -4.32 16.61
C GLY A 230 4.20 -2.88 16.10
N ASN A 231 2.99 -2.39 15.83
CA ASN A 231 2.83 -1.05 15.29
C ASN A 231 2.86 -0.05 16.46
N ILE A 232 3.83 0.86 16.47
CA ILE A 232 3.95 1.87 17.53
C ILE A 232 2.78 2.87 17.46
N GLN A 233 2.25 3.23 18.64
CA GLN A 233 1.15 4.16 18.84
C GLN A 233 1.66 5.52 19.33
N LYS A 234 0.76 6.52 19.33
CA LYS A 234 1.10 7.92 19.65
C LYS A 234 1.69 8.14 21.06
N ASP A 235 1.48 7.21 21.97
CA ASP A 235 1.92 7.24 23.37
C ASP A 235 3.07 6.26 23.66
N GLY A 236 3.64 5.63 22.63
CA GLY A 236 4.73 4.66 22.76
C GLY A 236 4.26 3.22 23.03
N THR A 237 2.95 2.99 23.11
CA THR A 237 2.38 1.64 23.19
C THR A 237 2.33 0.98 21.81
N TYR A 238 1.91 -0.28 21.73
CA TYR A 238 1.89 -1.07 20.51
C TYR A 238 0.50 -1.63 20.26
N SER A 239 0.22 -1.93 18.99
CA SER A 239 -0.97 -2.70 18.62
C SER A 239 -0.64 -4.17 18.34
N VAL A 240 -1.58 -5.04 18.72
CA VAL A 240 -1.53 -6.50 18.56
C VAL A 240 -2.68 -6.91 17.66
N VAL A 241 -2.34 -7.53 16.52
CA VAL A 241 -3.31 -7.96 15.52
C VAL A 241 -3.09 -9.45 15.22
N PRO A 242 -3.87 -10.35 15.82
CA PRO A 242 -3.86 -11.76 15.47
C PRO A 242 -4.25 -11.95 13.99
N ARG A 243 -3.65 -12.95 13.34
CA ARG A 243 -4.05 -13.32 11.98
C ARG A 243 -5.41 -14.03 11.99
N MET A 244 -6.31 -13.63 11.10
CA MET A 244 -7.60 -14.28 10.87
C MET A 244 -7.76 -14.45 9.35
N PRO A 245 -7.22 -15.54 8.77
CA PRO A 245 -7.25 -15.76 7.32
C PRO A 245 -8.68 -15.70 6.78
N GLY A 246 -8.91 -14.97 5.68
CA GLY A 246 -10.25 -14.79 5.11
C GLY A 246 -11.25 -14.07 6.02
N GLY A 247 -10.81 -13.56 7.17
CA GLY A 247 -11.68 -13.02 8.22
C GLY A 247 -12.42 -14.08 9.03
N GLU A 248 -12.01 -15.34 8.96
CA GLU A 248 -12.60 -16.41 9.76
C GLU A 248 -11.99 -16.50 11.17
N VAL A 249 -12.85 -16.70 12.16
CA VAL A 249 -12.47 -16.92 13.56
C VAL A 249 -13.48 -17.85 14.21
N THR A 250 -13.02 -18.84 14.96
CA THR A 250 -13.90 -19.73 15.72
C THR A 250 -14.49 -19.00 16.92
N PRO A 251 -15.64 -19.44 17.47
CA PRO A 251 -16.18 -18.87 18.71
C PRO A 251 -15.17 -18.89 19.85
N ASP A 252 -14.44 -20.00 20.03
CA ASP A 252 -13.41 -20.12 21.08
C ASP A 252 -12.22 -19.18 20.83
N GLY A 253 -11.78 -19.04 19.58
CA GLY A 253 -10.74 -18.08 19.22
C GLY A 253 -11.17 -16.64 19.48
N LEU A 254 -12.43 -16.31 19.19
CA LEU A 254 -13.00 -14.98 19.46
C LEU A 254 -13.08 -14.71 20.97
N ILE A 255 -13.48 -15.71 21.77
CA ILE A 255 -13.47 -15.65 23.24
C ILE A 255 -12.04 -15.44 23.75
N ALA A 256 -11.05 -16.18 23.24
CA ALA A 256 -9.66 -16.04 23.63
C ALA A 256 -9.12 -14.63 23.37
N VAL A 257 -9.38 -14.06 22.18
CA VAL A 257 -9.02 -12.66 21.86
C VAL A 257 -9.68 -11.69 22.84
N GLY A 258 -10.96 -11.89 23.17
CA GLY A 258 -11.68 -11.07 24.14
C GLY A 258 -11.12 -11.18 25.57
N GLN A 259 -10.71 -12.37 25.98
CA GLN A 259 -10.09 -12.63 27.29
C GLN A 259 -8.74 -11.94 27.40
N VAL A 260 -7.89 -12.06 26.37
CA VAL A 260 -6.59 -11.36 26.29
C VAL A 260 -6.81 -9.85 26.34
N ALA A 261 -7.71 -9.32 25.51
CA ALA A 261 -8.03 -7.90 25.50
C ALA A 261 -8.47 -7.39 26.89
N LYS A 262 -9.35 -8.14 27.58
CA LYS A 262 -9.82 -7.80 28.92
C LYS A 262 -8.70 -7.87 29.97
N LYS A 263 -7.86 -8.91 29.92
CA LYS A 263 -6.76 -9.14 30.87
C LYS A 263 -5.74 -8.01 30.83
N TYR A 264 -5.36 -7.57 29.63
CA TYR A 264 -4.35 -6.51 29.44
C TYR A 264 -4.94 -5.11 29.29
N GLY A 265 -6.27 -4.96 29.42
CA GLY A 265 -6.97 -3.67 29.33
C GLY A 265 -6.89 -3.01 27.95
N LEU A 266 -6.89 -3.78 26.87
CA LEU A 266 -6.62 -3.29 25.51
C LEU A 266 -7.87 -2.72 24.82
N TYR A 267 -7.73 -1.58 24.16
CA TYR A 267 -8.76 -1.05 23.27
C TYR A 267 -8.94 -2.00 22.08
N THR A 268 -10.17 -2.37 21.76
CA THR A 268 -10.49 -3.40 20.77
C THR A 268 -11.33 -2.84 19.63
N LYS A 269 -10.93 -3.12 18.39
CA LYS A 269 -11.61 -2.62 17.19
C LYS A 269 -11.63 -3.62 16.05
N VAL A 270 -12.81 -3.82 15.47
CA VAL A 270 -12.96 -4.55 14.20
C VAL A 270 -12.47 -3.67 13.06
N THR A 271 -11.62 -4.23 12.20
CA THR A 271 -10.97 -3.53 11.10
C THR A 271 -11.66 -3.80 9.77
N GLY A 272 -11.46 -2.90 8.79
CA GLY A 272 -11.94 -3.10 7.42
C GLY A 272 -11.28 -4.28 6.67
N GLY A 273 -10.26 -4.91 7.26
CA GLY A 273 -9.64 -6.14 6.77
C GLY A 273 -10.14 -7.40 7.48
N GLN A 274 -11.34 -7.35 8.07
CA GLN A 274 -11.99 -8.49 8.76
C GLN A 274 -11.15 -9.09 9.88
N ARG A 275 -10.49 -8.24 10.65
CA ARG A 275 -9.65 -8.63 11.81
C ARG A 275 -9.97 -7.80 13.03
N ILE A 276 -9.52 -8.27 14.19
CA ILE A 276 -9.60 -7.55 15.47
C ILE A 276 -8.22 -6.95 15.76
N ASP A 277 -8.19 -5.65 16.03
CA ASP A 277 -6.99 -4.90 16.40
C ASP A 277 -7.08 -4.50 17.87
N LEU A 278 -6.05 -4.83 18.63
CA LEU A 278 -5.91 -4.59 20.07
C LEU A 278 -4.86 -3.51 20.30
N PHE A 279 -5.19 -2.42 20.98
CA PHE A 279 -4.31 -1.27 21.15
C PHE A 279 -4.01 -1.00 22.63
N GLY A 280 -2.85 -0.40 22.89
CA GLY A 280 -2.43 0.01 24.24
C GLY A 280 -1.52 -1.00 24.92
N ALA A 281 -1.04 -2.02 24.21
CA ALA A 281 -0.09 -2.98 24.78
C ALA A 281 1.26 -2.30 25.02
N ARG A 282 1.80 -2.40 26.24
CA ARG A 282 3.15 -1.94 26.54
C ARG A 282 4.18 -2.94 26.00
N VAL A 283 5.41 -2.49 25.78
CA VAL A 283 6.45 -3.31 25.13
C VAL A 283 6.71 -4.63 25.87
N GLU A 284 6.73 -4.59 27.20
CA GLU A 284 6.94 -5.74 28.07
C GLU A 284 5.75 -6.70 28.12
N GLN A 285 4.56 -6.22 27.74
CA GLN A 285 3.35 -7.05 27.66
C GLN A 285 3.26 -7.80 26.32
N LEU A 286 4.03 -7.42 25.30
CA LEU A 286 3.91 -8.05 24.00
C LEU A 286 4.23 -9.55 24.02
N PRO A 287 5.34 -10.04 24.61
CA PRO A 287 5.59 -11.48 24.68
C PRO A 287 4.48 -12.28 25.38
N PRO A 288 4.02 -11.94 26.61
CA PRO A 288 2.97 -12.72 27.26
C PRO A 288 1.60 -12.65 26.55
N ILE A 289 1.26 -11.51 25.93
CA ILE A 289 0.07 -11.41 25.07
C ILE A 289 0.17 -12.42 23.90
N TRP A 290 1.31 -12.47 23.23
CA TRP A 290 1.49 -13.37 22.09
C TRP A 290 1.60 -14.84 22.50
N GLU A 291 2.13 -15.16 23.68
CA GLU A 291 2.10 -16.52 24.23
C GLU A 291 0.66 -17.04 24.36
N GLU A 292 -0.24 -16.24 24.92
CA GLU A 292 -1.66 -16.59 25.07
C GLU A 292 -2.38 -16.72 23.72
N LEU A 293 -2.14 -15.79 22.80
CA LEU A 293 -2.72 -15.84 21.46
C LEU A 293 -2.23 -17.04 20.65
N ILE A 294 -0.93 -17.36 20.72
CA ILE A 294 -0.35 -18.53 20.05
C ILE A 294 -0.90 -19.82 20.66
N ALA A 295 -1.05 -19.88 21.99
CA ALA A 295 -1.68 -21.03 22.65
C ALA A 295 -3.14 -21.22 22.21
N ALA A 296 -3.84 -20.13 21.88
CA ALA A 296 -5.19 -20.16 21.28
C ALA A 296 -5.21 -20.42 19.76
N GLY A 297 -4.05 -20.68 19.14
CA GLY A 297 -3.93 -21.05 17.72
C GLY A 297 -3.73 -19.87 16.75
N PHE A 298 -3.49 -18.65 17.24
CA PHE A 298 -3.24 -17.49 16.39
C PHE A 298 -1.77 -17.36 15.96
N GLU A 299 -1.58 -16.75 14.80
CA GLU A 299 -0.27 -16.31 14.29
C GLU A 299 -0.21 -14.77 14.20
N SER A 300 0.99 -14.23 13.92
CA SER A 300 1.12 -12.80 13.67
C SER A 300 0.37 -12.35 12.42
N GLY A 301 -0.46 -11.32 12.56
CA GLY A 301 -1.13 -10.67 11.44
C GLY A 301 -0.25 -9.71 10.64
N HIS A 302 1.03 -9.53 11.00
CA HIS A 302 2.00 -8.62 10.40
C HIS A 302 1.45 -7.21 10.14
N ALA A 303 0.61 -6.69 11.04
CA ALA A 303 -0.01 -5.36 10.92
C ALA A 303 0.98 -4.19 11.07
N TYR A 304 2.23 -4.46 11.39
CA TYR A 304 3.33 -3.50 11.52
C TYR A 304 4.20 -3.46 10.25
N GLY A 305 4.49 -4.64 9.67
CA GLY A 305 5.44 -4.80 8.58
C GLY A 305 5.01 -4.27 7.21
N LYS A 306 5.98 -4.07 6.31
CA LYS A 306 5.74 -3.92 4.86
C LYS A 306 5.62 -5.32 4.23
N SER A 307 4.45 -5.90 4.37
CA SER A 307 4.17 -7.29 4.01
C SER A 307 2.72 -7.47 3.55
N LEU A 308 2.32 -8.71 3.24
CA LEU A 308 0.91 -9.05 3.13
C LEU A 308 0.21 -8.75 4.46
N ARG A 309 -0.74 -7.81 4.39
CA ARG A 309 -1.57 -7.49 5.55
C ARG A 309 -2.70 -8.49 5.69
N THR A 310 -3.63 -8.54 4.74
CA THR A 310 -4.88 -9.33 4.83
C THR A 310 -5.31 -9.76 3.44
N VAL A 311 -5.98 -10.91 3.40
CA VAL A 311 -6.83 -11.32 2.30
C VAL A 311 -8.28 -11.22 2.78
N LYS A 312 -8.97 -10.15 2.34
CA LYS A 312 -10.40 -9.94 2.66
C LYS A 312 -11.25 -10.83 1.77
N SER A 313 -12.27 -11.50 2.31
CA SER A 313 -13.23 -12.29 1.52
C SER A 313 -14.68 -11.96 1.82
N CYS A 314 -15.56 -12.16 0.86
CA CYS A 314 -16.98 -12.33 1.17
C CYS A 314 -17.26 -13.80 1.53
N VAL A 315 -18.47 -14.09 2.01
CA VAL A 315 -18.86 -15.45 2.44
C VAL A 315 -19.02 -16.46 1.30
N GLY A 316 -18.79 -16.04 0.04
CA GLY A 316 -18.70 -16.92 -1.12
C GLY A 316 -19.94 -17.78 -1.40
N SER A 317 -19.75 -18.82 -2.22
CA SER A 317 -20.76 -19.87 -2.46
C SER A 317 -21.05 -20.72 -1.20
N THR A 318 -20.21 -20.63 -0.16
CA THR A 318 -20.39 -21.31 1.12
C THR A 318 -21.67 -20.89 1.82
N TRP A 319 -22.02 -19.59 1.77
CA TRP A 319 -23.21 -19.06 2.46
C TRP A 319 -24.07 -18.13 1.61
N CYS A 320 -23.50 -17.41 0.65
CA CYS A 320 -24.26 -16.44 -0.12
C CYS A 320 -25.04 -17.15 -1.23
N ARG A 321 -26.35 -16.90 -1.31
CA ARG A 321 -27.20 -17.38 -2.42
C ARG A 321 -26.76 -16.90 -3.82
N TYR A 322 -25.88 -15.92 -3.89
CA TYR A 322 -25.31 -15.36 -5.13
C TYR A 322 -23.83 -15.70 -5.31
N GLY A 323 -23.24 -16.48 -4.39
CA GLY A 323 -21.86 -16.88 -4.49
C GLY A 323 -21.69 -17.87 -5.63
N VAL A 324 -20.77 -17.56 -6.54
CA VAL A 324 -20.39 -18.41 -7.68
C VAL A 324 -19.19 -19.27 -7.27
N GLY A 325 -18.16 -18.65 -6.70
CA GLY A 325 -16.96 -19.34 -6.22
C GLY A 325 -16.83 -19.34 -4.69
N ASP A 326 -16.10 -20.32 -4.17
CA ASP A 326 -15.68 -20.33 -2.76
C ASP A 326 -14.56 -19.31 -2.53
N SER A 327 -14.96 -18.07 -2.24
CA SER A 327 -14.02 -17.00 -1.94
C SER A 327 -13.38 -17.11 -0.57
N VAL A 328 -14.01 -17.81 0.38
CA VAL A 328 -13.50 -17.93 1.75
C VAL A 328 -12.33 -18.91 1.76
N GLY A 329 -12.55 -20.13 1.26
CA GLY A 329 -11.49 -21.14 1.16
C GLY A 329 -10.29 -20.62 0.36
N LEU A 330 -10.56 -19.97 -0.78
CA LEU A 330 -9.49 -19.36 -1.58
C LEU A 330 -8.76 -18.24 -0.83
N ALA A 331 -9.46 -17.37 -0.10
CA ALA A 331 -8.79 -16.32 0.68
C ALA A 331 -7.89 -16.89 1.79
N VAL A 332 -8.33 -17.94 2.46
CA VAL A 332 -7.54 -18.65 3.49
C VAL A 332 -6.30 -19.29 2.87
N GLU A 333 -6.43 -19.97 1.73
CA GLU A 333 -5.30 -20.56 0.99
C GLU A 333 -4.27 -19.48 0.62
N LEU A 334 -4.71 -18.38 0.00
CA LEU A 334 -3.82 -17.30 -0.44
C LEU A 334 -3.18 -16.57 0.75
N GLU A 335 -3.92 -16.33 1.83
CA GLU A 335 -3.35 -15.68 3.01
C GLU A 335 -2.25 -16.54 3.63
N ASN A 336 -2.46 -17.86 3.71
CA ASN A 336 -1.45 -18.79 4.20
C ASN A 336 -0.25 -18.94 3.26
N ARG A 337 -0.45 -18.86 1.94
CA ARG A 337 0.67 -18.86 0.98
C ARG A 337 1.53 -17.61 1.13
N TYR A 338 0.93 -16.42 1.19
CA TYR A 338 1.68 -15.16 1.09
C TYR A 338 2.00 -14.48 2.43
N LYS A 339 1.63 -15.06 3.59
CA LYS A 339 1.82 -14.44 4.93
C LYS A 339 3.26 -14.13 5.30
N GLY A 340 4.24 -14.82 4.70
CA GLY A 340 5.68 -14.56 4.88
C GLY A 340 6.25 -13.44 4.02
N LEU A 341 5.52 -12.98 2.99
CA LEU A 341 6.09 -12.07 2.02
C LEU A 341 6.37 -10.68 2.60
N ARG A 342 7.65 -10.30 2.63
CA ARG A 342 8.12 -8.92 2.79
C ARG A 342 8.23 -8.25 1.43
N ALA A 343 7.82 -6.98 1.37
CA ALA A 343 7.67 -6.24 0.12
C ALA A 343 8.04 -4.75 0.29
N PRO A 344 8.31 -4.03 -0.82
CA PRO A 344 8.63 -2.60 -0.79
C PRO A 344 7.62 -1.76 -0.01
N HIS A 345 6.34 -2.17 -0.04
CA HIS A 345 5.29 -1.60 0.78
C HIS A 345 4.26 -2.68 1.17
N LYS A 346 3.36 -2.35 2.11
CA LYS A 346 2.21 -3.19 2.50
C LYS A 346 1.33 -3.55 1.30
N ILE A 347 0.90 -4.80 1.24
CA ILE A 347 0.05 -5.39 0.19
C ILE A 347 -1.25 -5.90 0.82
N LYS A 348 -2.37 -5.74 0.12
CA LYS A 348 -3.68 -6.27 0.51
C LYS A 348 -4.32 -7.02 -0.63
N PHE A 349 -5.07 -8.06 -0.29
CA PHE A 349 -5.83 -8.85 -1.25
C PHE A 349 -7.33 -8.73 -0.97
N GLY A 350 -8.14 -8.98 -1.99
CA GLY A 350 -9.58 -9.15 -1.84
C GLY A 350 -10.07 -10.27 -2.76
N VAL A 351 -10.87 -11.19 -2.22
CA VAL A 351 -11.43 -12.34 -2.93
C VAL A 351 -12.95 -12.28 -2.84
N SER A 352 -13.60 -12.04 -3.98
CA SER A 352 -15.05 -11.98 -4.09
C SER A 352 -15.58 -13.21 -4.80
N GLY A 353 -16.54 -13.90 -4.19
CA GLY A 353 -17.18 -15.08 -4.78
C GLY A 353 -18.13 -14.77 -5.94
N CYS A 354 -18.35 -13.50 -6.30
CA CYS A 354 -19.08 -13.08 -7.50
C CYS A 354 -18.83 -11.58 -7.79
N THR A 355 -19.39 -11.09 -8.90
CA THR A 355 -19.27 -9.70 -9.37
C THR A 355 -19.93 -8.64 -8.49
N ARG A 356 -20.65 -9.04 -7.43
CA ARG A 356 -21.16 -8.11 -6.40
C ARG A 356 -20.08 -7.55 -5.49
N GLU A 357 -18.88 -8.14 -5.54
CA GLU A 357 -17.65 -7.46 -5.12
C GLU A 357 -17.60 -7.11 -3.61
N CYS A 358 -18.30 -7.85 -2.75
CA CYS A 358 -18.37 -7.52 -1.32
C CYS A 358 -17.02 -7.50 -0.57
N ALA A 359 -15.95 -8.06 -1.17
CA ALA A 359 -14.60 -8.00 -0.62
C ALA A 359 -13.80 -6.75 -1.02
N GLU A 360 -14.33 -5.86 -1.86
CA GLU A 360 -13.60 -4.71 -2.41
C GLU A 360 -12.28 -5.10 -3.11
N ALA A 361 -12.22 -6.32 -3.68
CA ALA A 361 -11.15 -6.85 -4.54
C ALA A 361 -10.55 -5.83 -5.51
N GLN A 362 -11.36 -5.07 -6.26
CA GLN A 362 -10.84 -4.07 -7.19
C GLN A 362 -10.26 -2.83 -6.50
N GLY A 363 -10.36 -2.70 -5.18
CA GLY A 363 -9.68 -1.67 -4.38
C GLY A 363 -8.38 -2.13 -3.71
N LYS A 364 -7.92 -3.36 -4.00
CA LYS A 364 -6.74 -3.98 -3.36
C LYS A 364 -5.59 -4.15 -4.35
N ASP A 365 -4.40 -4.36 -3.81
CA ASP A 365 -3.19 -4.58 -4.60
C ASP A 365 -3.32 -5.83 -5.49
N VAL A 366 -4.03 -6.87 -4.99
CA VAL A 366 -4.48 -8.06 -5.73
C VAL A 366 -5.97 -8.29 -5.49
N GLY A 367 -6.76 -8.26 -6.56
CA GLY A 367 -8.21 -8.47 -6.53
C GLY A 367 -8.58 -9.73 -7.31
N ILE A 368 -9.42 -10.58 -6.72
CA ILE A 368 -9.86 -11.84 -7.31
C ILE A 368 -11.38 -11.88 -7.29
N ILE A 369 -11.99 -12.16 -8.44
CA ILE A 369 -13.45 -12.22 -8.58
C ILE A 369 -13.84 -13.49 -9.31
N ALA A 370 -14.69 -14.31 -8.69
CA ALA A 370 -15.21 -15.52 -9.33
C ALA A 370 -16.19 -15.19 -10.46
N THR A 371 -16.10 -15.97 -11.52
CA THR A 371 -17.05 -16.02 -12.65
C THR A 371 -17.49 -17.47 -12.86
N GLU A 372 -18.49 -17.69 -13.71
CA GLU A 372 -18.91 -19.06 -14.09
C GLU A 372 -17.81 -19.82 -14.86
N LYS A 373 -16.79 -19.12 -15.37
CA LYS A 373 -15.70 -19.67 -16.18
C LYS A 373 -14.39 -19.84 -15.42
N GLY A 374 -14.30 -19.36 -14.18
CA GLY A 374 -13.07 -19.38 -13.39
C GLY A 374 -12.90 -18.11 -12.56
N TRP A 375 -11.69 -17.55 -12.56
CA TRP A 375 -11.34 -16.39 -11.75
C TRP A 375 -10.79 -15.24 -12.61
N ASN A 376 -11.27 -14.04 -12.35
CA ASN A 376 -10.68 -12.82 -12.89
C ASN A 376 -9.69 -12.25 -11.88
N LEU A 377 -8.47 -12.00 -12.32
CA LEU A 377 -7.37 -11.46 -11.53
C LEU A 377 -7.14 -9.99 -11.91
N TYR A 378 -7.23 -9.12 -10.90
CA TYR A 378 -6.99 -7.69 -10.98
C TYR A 378 -5.78 -7.32 -10.13
N VAL A 379 -5.00 -6.33 -10.57
CA VAL A 379 -3.78 -5.92 -9.86
C VAL A 379 -3.65 -4.39 -9.75
N CYS A 380 -2.80 -3.93 -8.84
CA CYS A 380 -2.40 -2.53 -8.67
C CYS A 380 -3.52 -1.59 -8.19
N GLY A 381 -4.53 -2.12 -7.50
CA GLY A 381 -5.52 -1.32 -6.78
C GLY A 381 -4.99 -0.79 -5.44
N ASN A 382 -5.61 0.26 -4.94
CA ASN A 382 -5.17 0.93 -3.73
C ASN A 382 -6.33 1.69 -3.10
N GLY A 383 -6.54 1.44 -1.79
CA GLY A 383 -7.19 2.41 -0.91
C GLY A 383 -6.17 3.32 -0.23
N GLY A 384 -6.54 4.59 0.01
CA GLY A 384 -5.68 5.57 0.67
C GLY A 384 -5.96 7.00 0.21
N MET A 385 -4.96 7.88 0.33
CA MET A 385 -5.05 9.29 -0.04
C MET A 385 -5.40 9.51 -1.52
N LYS A 386 -4.88 8.64 -2.39
CA LYS A 386 -5.24 8.56 -3.81
C LYS A 386 -5.79 7.17 -4.09
N PRO A 387 -7.10 6.95 -3.95
CA PRO A 387 -7.70 5.66 -4.26
C PRO A 387 -7.55 5.37 -5.76
N ARG A 388 -7.34 4.11 -6.10
CA ARG A 388 -7.16 3.63 -7.47
C ARG A 388 -7.79 2.26 -7.59
N HIS A 389 -8.59 2.05 -8.63
CA HIS A 389 -9.07 0.73 -8.96
C HIS A 389 -7.94 -0.13 -9.54
N ALA A 390 -7.97 -1.41 -9.20
CA ALA A 390 -7.14 -2.44 -9.78
C ALA A 390 -7.56 -2.67 -11.24
N GLU A 391 -6.62 -3.05 -12.08
CA GLU A 391 -6.88 -3.31 -13.50
C GLU A 391 -6.81 -4.81 -13.78
N LEU A 392 -7.63 -5.28 -14.73
CA LEU A 392 -7.69 -6.68 -15.11
C LEU A 392 -6.36 -7.13 -15.72
N LEU A 393 -5.69 -8.08 -15.05
CA LEU A 393 -4.47 -8.72 -15.53
C LEU A 393 -4.82 -9.88 -16.46
N ALA A 394 -5.70 -10.78 -16.01
CA ALA A 394 -6.19 -11.92 -16.79
C ALA A 394 -7.57 -12.39 -16.30
N ALA A 395 -8.33 -13.04 -17.17
CA ALA A 395 -9.68 -13.50 -16.93
C ALA A 395 -9.82 -15.01 -17.13
N ASP A 396 -10.90 -15.59 -16.60
CA ASP A 396 -11.28 -17.00 -16.79
C ASP A 396 -10.16 -17.99 -16.39
N LEU A 397 -9.42 -17.64 -15.33
CA LEU A 397 -8.28 -18.43 -14.85
C LEU A 397 -8.75 -19.64 -14.03
N THR A 398 -8.03 -20.75 -14.17
CA THR A 398 -8.01 -21.80 -13.15
C THR A 398 -7.33 -21.29 -11.87
N LYS A 399 -7.54 -21.99 -10.74
CA LYS A 399 -6.91 -21.62 -9.46
C LYS A 399 -5.39 -21.65 -9.58
N GLU A 400 -4.85 -22.67 -10.25
CA GLU A 400 -3.43 -22.91 -10.43
C GLU A 400 -2.80 -21.79 -11.25
N GLN A 401 -3.37 -21.46 -12.41
CA GLN A 401 -2.90 -20.34 -13.24
C GLN A 401 -2.97 -19.00 -12.49
N MET A 402 -4.04 -18.78 -11.73
CA MET A 402 -4.20 -17.56 -10.93
C MET A 402 -3.09 -17.44 -9.88
N VAL A 403 -2.77 -18.52 -9.16
CA VAL A 403 -1.67 -18.52 -8.17
C VAL A 403 -0.33 -18.23 -8.84
N GLN A 404 -0.03 -18.87 -9.98
CA GLN A 404 1.21 -18.60 -10.74
C GLN A 404 1.34 -17.12 -11.15
N LEU A 405 0.26 -16.53 -11.67
CA LEU A 405 0.27 -15.12 -12.05
C LEU A 405 0.42 -14.18 -10.84
N ILE A 406 -0.13 -14.53 -9.67
CA ILE A 406 0.06 -13.77 -8.43
C ILE A 406 1.51 -13.87 -7.97
N ASP A 407 2.11 -15.08 -7.97
CA ASP A 407 3.52 -15.30 -7.60
C ASP A 407 4.44 -14.40 -8.46
N ARG A 408 4.27 -14.47 -9.79
CA ARG A 408 5.02 -13.67 -10.77
C ARG A 408 4.82 -12.17 -10.57
N PHE A 409 3.57 -11.72 -10.44
CA PHE A 409 3.25 -10.31 -10.20
C PHE A 409 3.93 -9.78 -8.94
N LEU A 410 3.78 -10.50 -7.82
CA LEU A 410 4.33 -10.08 -6.53
C LEU A 410 5.85 -10.06 -6.56
N MET A 411 6.51 -11.10 -7.09
CA MET A 411 7.96 -11.15 -7.17
C MET A 411 8.52 -10.11 -8.13
N PHE A 412 7.87 -9.86 -9.27
CA PHE A 412 8.28 -8.81 -10.19
C PHE A 412 8.15 -7.42 -9.56
N TYR A 413 7.05 -7.13 -8.84
CA TYR A 413 6.88 -5.92 -8.05
C TYR A 413 7.97 -5.80 -6.96
N VAL A 414 8.21 -6.87 -6.21
CA VAL A 414 9.23 -6.91 -5.15
C VAL A 414 10.63 -6.68 -5.70
N ARG A 415 10.93 -7.12 -6.92
CA ARG A 415 12.23 -6.91 -7.58
C ARG A 415 12.40 -5.49 -8.10
N THR A 416 11.35 -4.89 -8.65
CA THR A 416 11.48 -3.68 -9.49
C THR A 416 10.97 -2.40 -8.85
N ALA A 417 10.09 -2.46 -7.85
CA ALA A 417 9.54 -1.25 -7.25
C ALA A 417 10.54 -0.52 -6.37
N ASP A 418 10.37 0.80 -6.27
CA ASP A 418 11.18 1.67 -5.43
C ASP A 418 10.80 1.57 -3.95
N ARG A 419 11.63 2.12 -3.07
CA ARG A 419 11.46 2.13 -1.62
C ARG A 419 10.10 2.73 -1.23
N LEU A 420 9.32 2.00 -0.45
CA LEU A 420 7.99 2.41 0.03
C LEU A 420 6.99 2.75 -1.10
N GLN A 421 7.21 2.24 -2.31
CA GLN A 421 6.31 2.46 -3.44
C GLN A 421 5.15 1.47 -3.41
N ARG A 422 3.91 1.95 -3.53
CA ARG A 422 2.71 1.09 -3.66
C ARG A 422 2.66 0.44 -5.05
N THR A 423 2.05 -0.73 -5.17
CA THR A 423 1.81 -1.42 -6.45
C THR A 423 1.15 -0.50 -7.49
N SER A 424 0.15 0.29 -7.07
CA SER A 424 -0.51 1.29 -7.91
C SER A 424 0.46 2.30 -8.53
N THR A 425 1.32 2.90 -7.70
CA THR A 425 2.27 3.94 -8.13
C THR A 425 3.44 3.34 -8.89
N TRP A 426 3.82 2.10 -8.55
CA TRP A 426 4.79 1.33 -9.31
C TRP A 426 4.30 1.07 -10.73
N ARG A 427 3.07 0.55 -10.89
CA ARG A 427 2.46 0.35 -12.22
C ARG A 427 2.39 1.66 -13.00
N ASP A 428 1.98 2.76 -12.38
CA ASP A 428 1.84 4.06 -13.09
C ASP A 428 3.20 4.62 -13.56
N ASN A 429 4.30 4.20 -12.93
CA ASN A 429 5.66 4.58 -13.29
C ASN A 429 6.36 3.54 -14.17
N LEU A 430 5.72 2.40 -14.43
CA LEU A 430 6.30 1.35 -15.26
C LEU A 430 6.19 1.76 -16.73
N GLU A 431 7.30 1.78 -17.45
CA GLU A 431 7.29 2.05 -18.89
C GLU A 431 6.47 0.97 -19.61
N GLY A 432 5.55 1.38 -20.49
CA GLY A 432 4.55 0.49 -21.08
C GLY A 432 3.40 0.08 -20.15
N GLY A 433 3.40 0.51 -18.89
CA GLY A 433 2.28 0.39 -17.95
C GLY A 433 1.77 -1.04 -17.77
N LEU A 434 0.45 -1.22 -17.80
CA LEU A 434 -0.18 -2.53 -17.62
C LEU A 434 0.14 -3.50 -18.77
N ASP A 435 0.31 -3.01 -19.99
CA ASP A 435 0.56 -3.88 -21.14
C ASP A 435 1.93 -4.53 -21.05
N TYR A 436 2.96 -3.75 -20.68
CA TYR A 436 4.26 -4.32 -20.37
C TYR A 436 4.20 -5.29 -19.17
N LEU A 437 3.45 -4.95 -18.12
CA LEU A 437 3.27 -5.86 -16.99
C LEU A 437 2.64 -7.20 -17.41
N LYS A 438 1.61 -7.17 -18.27
CA LYS A 438 0.99 -8.37 -18.84
C LYS A 438 1.98 -9.16 -19.67
N ASP A 439 2.76 -8.49 -20.49
CA ASP A 439 3.75 -9.14 -21.35
C ASP A 439 4.80 -9.90 -20.52
N VAL A 440 5.31 -9.29 -19.45
CA VAL A 440 6.28 -9.93 -18.55
C VAL A 440 5.64 -11.05 -17.72
N VAL A 441 4.48 -10.81 -17.10
CA VAL A 441 3.91 -11.73 -16.09
C VAL A 441 3.09 -12.85 -16.73
N VAL A 442 2.33 -12.54 -17.78
CA VAL A 442 1.42 -13.48 -18.45
C VAL A 442 2.12 -14.16 -19.62
N ASN A 443 2.76 -13.39 -20.51
CA ASN A 443 3.41 -13.94 -21.70
C ASN A 443 4.85 -14.39 -21.47
N ASP A 444 5.42 -14.11 -20.29
CA ASP A 444 6.80 -14.43 -19.93
C ASP A 444 7.83 -13.90 -20.94
N SER A 445 7.63 -12.68 -21.45
CA SER A 445 8.49 -12.12 -22.51
C SER A 445 9.96 -11.96 -22.12
N LEU A 446 10.26 -11.97 -20.82
CA LEU A 446 11.62 -11.92 -20.28
C LEU A 446 12.17 -13.29 -19.85
N GLY A 447 11.38 -14.36 -19.94
CA GLY A 447 11.79 -15.70 -19.49
C GLY A 447 12.03 -15.82 -17.98
N LEU A 448 11.32 -15.03 -17.17
CA LEU A 448 11.49 -14.92 -15.71
C LEU A 448 10.48 -15.74 -14.91
N ALA A 449 9.42 -16.27 -15.54
CA ALA A 449 8.31 -16.92 -14.84
C ALA A 449 8.77 -17.99 -13.84
N ALA A 450 9.63 -18.92 -14.26
CA ALA A 450 10.12 -19.99 -13.41
C ALA A 450 10.97 -19.47 -12.23
N GLU A 451 11.80 -18.45 -12.46
CA GLU A 451 12.62 -17.83 -11.40
C GLU A 451 11.73 -17.13 -10.35
N LEU A 452 10.74 -16.38 -10.82
CA LEU A 452 9.80 -15.66 -9.95
C LEU A 452 8.94 -16.64 -9.13
N GLU A 453 8.41 -17.70 -9.76
CA GLU A 453 7.66 -18.75 -9.07
C GLU A 453 8.52 -19.48 -8.03
N ALA A 454 9.76 -19.84 -8.39
CA ALA A 454 10.69 -20.48 -7.45
C ALA A 454 11.05 -19.56 -6.28
N GLN A 455 11.22 -18.26 -6.52
CA GLN A 455 11.47 -17.30 -5.45
C GLN A 455 10.29 -17.19 -4.49
N MET A 456 9.06 -17.14 -5.01
CA MET A 456 7.88 -17.16 -4.14
C MET A 456 7.78 -18.47 -3.36
N GLN A 457 8.06 -19.61 -3.99
CA GLN A 457 8.02 -20.90 -3.33
C GLN A 457 9.04 -20.99 -2.18
N HIS A 458 10.23 -20.42 -2.34
CA HIS A 458 11.21 -20.28 -1.23
C HIS A 458 10.61 -19.51 -0.04
N VAL A 459 9.91 -18.40 -0.28
CA VAL A 459 9.24 -17.63 0.79
C VAL A 459 8.15 -18.45 1.48
N VAL A 460 7.40 -19.25 0.73
CA VAL A 460 6.37 -20.15 1.28
C VAL A 460 7.01 -21.22 2.17
N ASP A 461 8.04 -21.89 1.66
CA ASP A 461 8.68 -23.03 2.32
C ASP A 461 9.47 -22.64 3.58
N THR A 462 9.98 -21.40 3.62
CA THR A 462 10.76 -20.88 4.75
C THR A 462 9.95 -20.06 5.74
N TYR A 463 8.62 -19.98 5.58
CA TYR A 463 7.79 -19.21 6.48
C TYR A 463 7.90 -19.68 7.94
N GLN A 464 8.10 -18.71 8.83
CA GLN A 464 7.99 -18.88 10.26
C GLN A 464 7.18 -17.74 10.88
N CYS A 465 6.41 -18.04 11.92
CA CYS A 465 5.70 -17.00 12.67
C CYS A 465 6.69 -16.24 13.56
N GLU A 466 6.95 -14.97 13.22
CA GLU A 466 7.93 -14.11 13.89
C GLU A 466 7.70 -14.02 15.41
N TRP A 467 6.45 -13.92 15.85
CA TRP A 467 6.11 -13.90 17.28
C TRP A 467 6.32 -15.24 17.96
N LYS A 468 6.05 -16.36 17.28
CA LYS A 468 6.34 -17.69 17.82
C LYS A 468 7.83 -17.85 18.05
N THR A 469 8.66 -17.42 17.09
CA THR A 469 10.12 -17.42 17.22
C THR A 469 10.58 -16.47 18.33
N ALA A 470 9.99 -15.27 18.43
CA ALA A 470 10.36 -14.28 19.44
C ALA A 470 10.04 -14.71 20.88
N VAL A 471 8.90 -15.38 21.12
CA VAL A 471 8.51 -15.81 22.48
C VAL A 471 9.28 -17.05 22.94
N THR A 472 9.65 -17.95 22.02
CA THR A 472 10.38 -19.19 22.35
C THR A 472 11.90 -19.00 22.40
N ASN A 473 12.45 -17.93 21.81
CA ASN A 473 13.87 -17.59 21.87
C ASN A 473 14.15 -16.61 23.04
N PRO A 474 14.85 -17.03 24.10
CA PRO A 474 15.13 -16.18 25.26
C PRO A 474 15.93 -14.91 24.93
N ASP A 475 16.81 -14.94 23.94
CA ASP A 475 17.66 -13.80 23.58
C ASP A 475 16.87 -12.73 22.82
N VAL A 476 15.95 -13.16 21.95
CA VAL A 476 15.01 -12.27 21.28
C VAL A 476 14.00 -11.71 22.29
N ARG A 477 13.50 -12.53 23.21
CA ARG A 477 12.53 -12.10 24.24
C ARG A 477 13.04 -10.95 25.10
N LYS A 478 14.35 -10.92 25.42
CA LYS A 478 14.97 -9.85 26.24
C LYS A 478 14.82 -8.46 25.62
N ARG A 479 14.58 -8.37 24.30
CA ARG A 479 14.38 -7.09 23.58
C ARG A 479 13.08 -6.38 23.99
N PHE A 480 12.09 -7.12 24.47
CA PHE A 480 10.76 -6.60 24.81
C PHE A 480 10.70 -6.18 26.28
N ARG A 481 11.47 -5.14 26.65
CA ARG A 481 11.48 -4.57 28.00
C ARG A 481 11.48 -3.06 27.91
N THR A 482 10.79 -2.41 28.85
CA THR A 482 10.73 -0.95 28.95
C THR A 482 12.06 -0.36 29.39
N PHE A 483 12.69 -0.97 30.40
CA PHE A 483 13.97 -0.54 30.93
C PHE A 483 14.93 -1.74 31.02
N VAL A 484 16.19 -1.52 30.70
CA VAL A 484 17.23 -2.57 30.79
C VAL A 484 17.47 -3.01 32.24
N ASN A 485 17.33 -2.07 33.19
CA ASN A 485 17.73 -2.24 34.58
C ASN A 485 16.53 -2.26 35.58
N SER A 486 15.29 -2.38 35.10
CA SER A 486 14.10 -2.29 35.95
C SER A 486 12.91 -3.00 35.31
N ASP A 487 12.14 -3.69 36.14
CA ASP A 487 10.87 -4.34 35.74
C ASP A 487 9.66 -3.40 35.90
N LYS A 488 9.89 -2.12 36.25
CA LYS A 488 8.81 -1.13 36.35
C LYS A 488 8.21 -0.81 34.97
N ALA A 489 6.89 -0.63 34.95
CA ALA A 489 6.18 -0.10 33.79
C ALA A 489 6.56 1.38 33.53
N ASP A 490 6.36 1.85 32.29
CA ASP A 490 6.53 3.26 31.96
C ASP A 490 5.38 4.10 32.53
N GLU A 491 5.63 4.82 33.62
CA GLU A 491 4.65 5.69 34.28
C GLU A 491 4.16 6.85 33.38
N ARG A 492 4.84 7.12 32.26
CA ARG A 492 4.43 8.14 31.28
C ARG A 492 3.28 7.67 30.38
N ILE A 493 3.02 6.36 30.32
CA ILE A 493 1.91 5.79 29.56
C ILE A 493 0.65 5.90 30.43
N VAL A 494 -0.19 6.87 30.10
CA VAL A 494 -1.42 7.18 30.82
C VAL A 494 -2.62 7.02 29.89
N PHE A 495 -3.64 6.32 30.36
CA PHE A 495 -4.89 6.10 29.65
C PHE A 495 -6.07 6.77 30.38
N VAL A 496 -7.07 7.16 29.60
CA VAL A 496 -8.36 7.68 30.07
C VAL A 496 -9.47 6.82 29.46
N GLU A 497 -10.53 6.58 30.20
CA GLU A 497 -11.69 5.87 29.69
C GLU A 497 -12.58 6.81 28.84
N GLU A 498 -12.91 6.39 27.63
CA GLU A 498 -13.80 7.12 26.72
C GLU A 498 -14.61 6.12 25.90
N ARG A 499 -15.95 6.24 25.91
CA ARG A 499 -16.89 5.32 25.23
C ARG A 499 -16.75 3.86 25.71
N GLY A 500 -16.48 3.65 27.00
CA GLY A 500 -16.38 2.32 27.61
C GLY A 500 -15.12 1.54 27.21
N GLN A 501 -14.08 2.22 26.69
CA GLN A 501 -12.77 1.65 26.40
C GLN A 501 -11.66 2.65 26.73
N ILE A 502 -10.41 2.21 26.77
CA ILE A 502 -9.27 3.09 27.00
C ILE A 502 -8.89 3.88 25.75
N ARG A 503 -8.30 5.07 25.95
CA ARG A 503 -7.53 5.80 24.95
C ARG A 503 -6.33 6.49 25.61
N PRO A 504 -5.25 6.80 24.89
CA PRO A 504 -4.14 7.51 25.51
C PRO A 504 -4.56 8.93 25.92
N ALA A 505 -4.12 9.34 27.11
CA ALA A 505 -4.38 10.66 27.69
C ALA A 505 -3.82 11.78 26.80
N ARG A 506 -4.62 12.83 26.61
CA ARG A 506 -4.19 14.08 25.96
C ARG A 506 -3.25 14.87 26.88
N PRO A 507 -2.42 15.78 26.35
CA PRO A 507 -1.47 16.55 27.16
C PRO A 507 -2.10 17.21 28.40
N GLU A 508 -3.30 17.78 28.25
CA GLU A 508 -4.06 18.44 29.33
C GLU A 508 -4.56 17.46 30.41
N GLU A 509 -4.84 16.21 30.05
CA GLU A 509 -5.33 15.15 30.95
C GLU A 509 -4.20 14.44 31.69
N ARG A 510 -2.93 14.76 31.38
CA ARG A 510 -1.76 14.20 32.10
C ARG A 510 -1.41 14.98 33.35
N ALA A 511 -1.82 16.26 33.42
CA ALA A 511 -1.54 17.15 34.54
C ALA A 511 -2.64 17.12 35.61
N ASP A 512 -3.88 16.85 35.18
CA ASP A 512 -5.03 16.67 36.04
C ASP A 512 -5.35 15.17 36.16
N THR A 513 -5.50 14.69 37.39
CA THR A 513 -6.20 13.45 37.80
C THR A 513 -5.46 12.11 37.89
N ASN A 514 -5.76 11.40 38.99
CA ASN A 514 -6.42 10.08 39.04
C ASN A 514 -6.39 9.24 37.74
N ALA A 515 -5.20 9.01 37.20
CA ALA A 515 -4.96 8.06 36.13
C ALA A 515 -5.33 6.65 36.62
N LEU A 516 -6.16 5.94 35.85
CA LEU A 516 -6.31 4.50 36.03
C LEU A 516 -4.98 3.84 35.69
N ALA A 517 -4.23 3.42 36.71
CA ALA A 517 -3.16 2.45 36.52
C ALA A 517 -3.81 1.18 35.96
N ILE A 518 -3.37 0.73 34.78
CA ILE A 518 -3.76 -0.59 34.28
C ILE A 518 -3.28 -1.61 35.33
N PRO A 519 -4.14 -2.51 35.84
CA PRO A 519 -3.73 -3.51 36.81
C PRO A 519 -2.51 -4.28 36.30
N ALA A 520 -1.56 -4.53 37.21
CA ALA A 520 -0.28 -5.18 36.95
C ALA A 520 -0.44 -6.55 36.28
#